data_AF-A0A368K034-F1
#
_entry.id   AF-A0A368K034-F1
#
_cell.length_a   1.000
_cell.length_b   1.000
_cell.length_c   1.000
_cell.angle_alpha   90.00
_cell.angle_beta   90.00
_cell.angle_gamma   90.00
#
_symmetry.space_group_name_H-M   'P 1'
#
loop_
_entity.id
_entity.type
_entity.pdbx_description
1 polymer ?
#
loop_
_entity_poly.entity_id
_entity_poly.type
_entity_poly.pdbx_seq_one_letter_code
_entity_poly.pdbx_strand_id
1 'polypeptide(L)' 'MFRLKNILDQAILQKIRAHLLETSEWQDGRSTAGWKAREVKNNEQLPTEAQGLS' A
#
# COMPACT_ATOMS: atom_id res chain seq x y z
N MET A 1 4.22 -21.88 11.48
CA MET A 1 3.88 -20.53 10.98
C MET A 1 4.43 -19.50 11.95
N PHE A 2 5.42 -18.70 11.53
CA PHE A 2 6.03 -17.65 12.35
C PHE A 2 5.21 -16.36 12.24
N ARG A 3 5.00 -15.66 13.36
CA ARG A 3 4.31 -14.36 13.39
C ARG A 3 5.05 -13.39 14.29
N LEU A 4 5.37 -12.22 13.75
CA LEU A 4 5.85 -11.08 14.52
C LEU A 4 4.66 -10.27 15.00
N LYS A 5 4.60 -9.99 16.30
CA LYS A 5 3.53 -9.22 16.92
C LYS A 5 4.06 -7.83 17.28
N ASN A 6 3.20 -6.82 17.18
CA ASN A 6 3.47 -5.46 17.66
C ASN A 6 4.74 -4.82 17.08
N ILE A 7 5.00 -5.04 15.78
CA ILE A 7 6.12 -4.37 15.06
C ILE A 7 5.96 -2.85 15.09
N LEU A 8 4.72 -2.37 15.05
CA LEU A 8 4.36 -0.98 15.24
C LEU A 8 3.49 -0.86 16.49
N ASP A 9 3.74 0.18 17.29
CA ASP A 9 2.79 0.60 18.30
C ASP A 9 1.59 1.33 17.67
N GLN A 10 0.54 1.52 18.47
CA GLN A 10 -0.70 2.10 18.00
C GLN A 10 -0.55 3.56 17.58
N ALA A 11 0.31 4.33 18.26
CA ALA A 11 0.49 5.75 17.97
C ALA A 11 1.21 5.94 16.62
N ILE A 12 2.23 5.13 16.34
CA ILE A 12 2.94 5.12 15.07
C ILE A 12 1.99 4.69 13.95
N LEU A 13 1.21 3.63 14.15
CA LEU A 13 0.25 3.16 13.16
C LEU A 13 -0.80 4.22 12.79
N GLN A 14 -1.29 4.97 13.78
CA GLN A 14 -2.23 6.07 13.55
C GLN A 14 -1.61 7.21 12.73
N LYS A 15 -0.37 7.62 13.05
CA LYS A 15 0.33 8.67 12.30
C LYS A 15 0.53 8.28 10.83
N ILE A 16 0.95 7.05 10.58
CA ILE A 16 1.14 6.54 9.20
C ILE A 16 -0.19 6.56 8.45
N ARG A 17 -1.28 6.07 9.07
CA ARG A 17 -2.60 6.07 8.43
C ARG A 17 -3.11 7.47 8.11
N ALA A 18 -3.00 8.40 9.06
CA ALA A 18 -3.43 9.78 8.85
C ALA A 18 -2.67 10.41 7.67
N HIS A 19 -1.34 10.26 7.66
CA HIS A 19 -0.51 10.75 6.56
C HIS A 19 -0.93 10.17 5.20
N LEU A 20 -1.07 8.85 5.11
CA LEU A 20 -1.45 8.19 3.85
C LEU A 20 -2.85 8.60 3.36
N LEU A 21 -3.79 8.90 4.26
CA LEU A 21 -5.12 9.34 3.88
C LEU A 21 -5.14 10.80 3.39
N GLU A 22 -4.27 11.65 3.94
CA GLU A 22 -4.22 13.08 3.60
C GLU A 22 -3.43 13.38 2.33
N THR A 23 -2.40 12.58 2.03
CA THR A 23 -1.41 12.95 1.00
C THR A 23 -1.38 12.03 -0.21
N SER A 24 -2.06 10.88 -0.17
CA SER A 24 -1.90 9.86 -1.20
C SER A 24 -3.04 9.81 -2.20
N GLU A 25 -2.67 9.78 -3.47
CA GLU A 25 -3.59 9.44 -4.55
C GLU A 25 -3.56 7.92 -4.76
N TRP A 26 -4.59 7.25 -4.26
CA TRP A 26 -4.74 5.80 -4.44
C TRP A 26 -5.14 5.48 -5.88
N GLN A 27 -4.54 4.45 -6.47
CA GLN A 27 -4.78 4.02 -7.84
C GLN A 27 -5.26 2.57 -7.93
N ASP A 28 -5.97 2.23 -9.01
CA ASP A 28 -6.40 0.85 -9.28
C ASP A 28 -5.19 -0.09 -9.37
N GLY A 29 -5.23 -1.13 -8.54
CA GLY A 29 -4.34 -2.28 -8.49
C GLY A 29 -3.99 -2.87 -9.86
N ARG A 30 -4.97 -2.92 -10.76
CA ARG A 30 -4.86 -3.53 -12.09
C ARG A 30 -3.85 -2.83 -12.98
N SER A 31 -3.58 -1.54 -12.76
CA SER A 31 -2.61 -0.77 -13.56
C SER A 31 -1.18 -1.33 -13.44
N THR A 32 -0.81 -1.87 -12.27
CA THR A 32 0.51 -2.45 -11.98
C THR A 32 0.52 -3.98 -11.99
N ALA A 33 -0.62 -4.61 -12.27
CA ALA A 33 -0.70 -6.07 -12.28
C ALA A 33 0.04 -6.65 -13.48
N GLY A 34 0.83 -7.71 -13.24
CA GLY A 34 1.29 -8.59 -14.30
C GLY A 34 0.11 -9.23 -15.04
N TRP A 35 0.32 -9.59 -16.31
CA TRP A 35 -0.75 -9.97 -17.24
C TRP A 35 -1.75 -11.01 -16.68
N LYS A 36 -1.26 -12.06 -16.01
CA LYS A 36 -2.10 -13.12 -15.43
C LYS A 36 -3.05 -12.65 -14.33
N ALA A 37 -2.67 -11.61 -13.58
CA ALA A 37 -3.41 -11.16 -12.41
C ALA A 37 -4.30 -9.95 -12.70
N ARG A 38 -4.13 -9.29 -13.87
CA ARG A 38 -4.80 -8.02 -14.18
C ARG A 38 -6.32 -8.12 -14.20
N GLU A 39 -6.86 -9.25 -14.65
CA GLU A 39 -8.31 -9.45 -14.75
C GLU A 39 -8.98 -9.72 -13.39
N VAL A 40 -8.21 -10.18 -12.40
CA VAL A 40 -8.74 -10.63 -11.10
C VAL A 40 -8.27 -9.77 -9.92
N LYS A 41 -7.22 -8.96 -10.09
CA LYS A 41 -6.75 -8.01 -9.06
C LYS A 41 -7.82 -6.93 -8.87
N ASN A 42 -8.23 -6.69 -7.64
CA ASN A 42 -9.25 -5.71 -7.30
C ASN A 42 -8.92 -5.06 -5.96
N ASN A 43 -7.99 -4.11 -5.98
CA ASN A 43 -7.58 -3.35 -4.81
C ASN A 43 -7.13 -1.95 -5.24
N GLU A 44 -7.00 -1.06 -4.27
CA GLU A 44 -6.30 0.20 -4.44
C GLU A 44 -4.86 0.06 -3.92
N GLN A 45 -3.95 0.85 -4.49
CA GLN A 45 -2.55 0.88 -4.09
C GLN A 45 -1.99 2.30 -4.24
N LEU A 46 -0.91 2.59 -3.51
CA LEU A 46 -0.14 3.81 -3.73
C LEU A 46 0.66 3.73 -5.05
N PRO A 47 0.92 4.85 -5.74
CA PRO A 47 1.76 4.86 -6.92
C PRO A 47 3.19 4.40 -6.59
N THR A 48 3.77 3.56 -7.44
CA THR A 48 5.13 3.03 -7.24
C THR A 48 6.19 4.12 -7.38
N GLU A 49 5.93 5.12 -8.24
CA GLU A 49 6.85 6.22 -8.55
C GLU A 49 6.98 7.25 -7.41
N ALA A 50 5.99 7.30 -6.51
CA ALA A 50 6.00 8.19 -5.34
C ALA A 50 7.07 7.82 -4.29
N GLN A 51 7.84 6.76 -4.51
CA GLN A 51 8.79 6.22 -3.52
C GLN A 51 10.27 6.49 -3.83
N GLY A 52 10.63 7.12 -4.96
CA GLY A 52 12.03 7.48 -5.23
C GLY A 52 13.03 6.31 -5.19
N LEU A 53 12.56 5.10 -5.44
CA LEU A 53 13.36 3.87 -5.52
C LEU A 53 13.55 3.51 -6.99
N SER A 54 14.42 4.25 -7.68
CA SER A 54 15.04 3.83 -8.95
C SER A 54 16.36 3.14 -8.68
#